data_AF-A0A7X7JL31-F1
#
_entry.id   AF-A0A7X7JL31-F1
#
_cell.length_a   1.000
_cell.length_b   1.000
_cell.length_c   1.000
_cell.angle_alpha   90.00
_cell.angle_beta   90.00
_cell.angle_gamma   90.00
#
_symmetry.space_group_name_H-M   'P 1'
#
loop_
_entity.id
_entity.type
_entity.pdbx_description
1 polymer ?
#
loop_
_entity_poly.entity_id
_entity_poly.type
_entity_poly.pdbx_seq_one_letter_code
_entity_poly.pdbx_strand_id
1 'polypeptide(L)'
;MGGLMAVAARRVAPLLGVALAAAVVVAASPSLARPLQPLVDQASPGDVLQLPPGVWSGPVVIDKPLTIRGPGAIVDGGGLGTVVRVDAPNVTLSDLVIEHGGRDVDGPDACVYVTQRATRARIRANSLSRCGFGIWIHRAEDVVVEGNRIIGATAGHRADRGNGIHLFDGTRLLVRDNVISGGRDGIYVAATEDSRIEGNRMSDTRYGIHYMFSYDNVVSHNLARGNVGGIALMESHGITATHNVSSDNKEHGILFRDAQRCTIRHNRVERNGNGLFFFSSVDNVIEHNVVAHNEVGAKVWAGSDRNEVSSNAFLGNRVQLFYVASSDLVWGDARAGNFWSDYLGWDQNGDGVGDRPYRVDSFTTRLIHRYPAASLLLRSPALELLTHLEQTLPLLRTPTVIDRRPLSRRPE
;
A
#
# COMPACT_ATOMS: atom_id res chain seq x y z
N MET A 1 -41.57 -96.65 22.41
CA MET A 1 -42.68 -97.03 21.51
C MET A 1 -43.50 -95.79 21.23
N GLY A 2 -43.88 -95.61 19.96
CA GLY A 2 -44.18 -94.31 19.35
C GLY A 2 -45.48 -93.61 19.78
N GLY A 3 -45.67 -92.41 19.21
CA GLY A 3 -46.94 -91.68 19.27
C GLY A 3 -46.75 -90.17 19.17
N LEU A 4 -47.03 -89.61 17.99
CA LEU A 4 -47.03 -88.19 17.65
C LEU A 4 -48.05 -87.37 18.47
N MET A 5 -47.74 -86.10 18.75
CA MET A 5 -48.72 -85.01 18.65
C MET A 5 -48.07 -83.68 18.26
N ALA A 6 -48.70 -83.03 17.28
CA ALA A 6 -48.32 -81.77 16.64
C ALA A 6 -48.74 -80.55 17.47
N VAL A 7 -47.96 -79.45 17.45
CA VAL A 7 -48.48 -78.10 17.77
C VAL A 7 -47.75 -77.00 16.97
N ALA A 8 -48.58 -76.22 16.26
CA ALA A 8 -48.53 -74.80 15.88
C ALA A 8 -47.34 -74.21 15.10
N ALA A 9 -47.65 -73.80 13.86
CA ALA A 9 -46.89 -72.82 13.09
C ALA A 9 -47.17 -71.38 13.57
N ARG A 10 -46.11 -70.62 13.85
CA ARG A 10 -46.11 -69.14 13.94
C ARG A 10 -45.21 -68.59 12.85
N ARG A 11 -45.77 -67.72 12.01
CA ARG A 11 -45.07 -67.01 10.92
C ARG A 11 -44.08 -66.00 11.50
N VAL A 12 -42.82 -66.08 11.10
CA VAL A 12 -41.77 -65.08 11.37
C VAL A 12 -41.49 -64.34 10.06
N ALA A 13 -41.58 -63.02 10.08
CA ALA A 13 -41.22 -62.14 8.96
C ALA A 13 -39.69 -61.96 8.89
N PRO A 14 -39.06 -61.91 7.70
CA PRO A 14 -37.63 -61.70 7.60
C PRO A 14 -37.28 -60.21 7.70
N LEU A 15 -36.40 -59.87 8.65
CA LEU A 15 -35.69 -58.59 8.72
C LEU A 15 -34.58 -58.58 7.66
N LEU A 16 -34.69 -57.71 6.66
CA LEU A 16 -33.58 -57.38 5.76
C LEU A 16 -32.48 -56.65 6.55
N GLY A 17 -31.34 -57.30 6.73
CA GLY A 17 -30.12 -56.66 7.22
C GLY A 17 -29.44 -55.87 6.10
N VAL A 18 -29.42 -54.55 6.22
CA VAL A 18 -28.61 -53.66 5.37
C VAL A 18 -27.21 -53.61 5.97
N ALA A 19 -26.23 -54.21 5.29
CA ALA A 19 -24.82 -54.09 5.64
C ALA A 19 -24.30 -52.71 5.18
N LEU A 20 -24.10 -51.78 6.11
CA LEU A 20 -23.33 -50.57 5.85
C LEU A 20 -21.84 -50.93 5.81
N ALA A 21 -21.26 -50.91 4.61
CA ALA A 21 -19.81 -50.87 4.44
C ALA A 21 -19.30 -49.49 4.90
N ALA A 22 -18.64 -49.44 6.05
CA ALA A 22 -17.94 -48.24 6.49
C ALA A 22 -16.72 -48.03 5.59
N ALA A 23 -16.79 -47.03 4.70
CA ALA A 23 -15.64 -46.56 3.97
C ALA A 23 -14.67 -45.89 4.95
N VAL A 24 -13.57 -46.58 5.27
CA VAL A 24 -12.43 -45.98 5.96
C VAL A 24 -11.78 -45.01 4.99
N VAL A 25 -12.08 -43.73 5.15
CA VAL A 25 -11.27 -42.67 4.55
C VAL A 25 -9.93 -42.69 5.30
N VAL A 26 -8.93 -43.35 4.71
CA VAL A 26 -7.54 -43.17 5.12
C VAL A 26 -7.19 -41.75 4.70
N ALA A 27 -7.32 -40.80 5.63
CA ALA A 27 -6.73 -39.48 5.46
C ALA A 27 -5.24 -39.70 5.19
N ALA A 28 -4.76 -39.22 4.05
CA ALA A 28 -3.35 -39.20 3.74
C ALA A 28 -2.63 -38.57 4.94
N SER A 29 -1.72 -39.31 5.57
CA SER A 29 -0.87 -38.77 6.62
C SER A 29 -0.22 -37.50 6.08
N PRO A 30 -0.16 -36.40 6.85
CA PRO A 30 0.62 -35.25 6.41
C PRO A 30 2.02 -35.78 6.14
N SER A 31 2.53 -35.59 4.91
CA SER A 31 3.90 -35.93 4.59
C SER A 31 4.78 -35.33 5.68
N LEU A 32 5.49 -36.17 6.44
CA LEU A 32 6.35 -35.72 7.53
C LEU A 32 7.28 -34.62 6.98
N ALA A 33 7.06 -33.39 7.44
CA ALA A 33 7.86 -32.25 7.03
C ALA A 33 9.34 -32.56 7.32
N ARG A 34 10.21 -32.32 6.34
CA ARG A 34 11.64 -32.58 6.49
C ARG A 34 12.29 -31.42 7.27
N PRO A 35 13.09 -31.64 8.32
CA PRO A 35 13.72 -30.53 9.03
C PRO A 35 14.73 -29.82 8.13
N LEU A 36 14.59 -28.49 8.00
CA LEU A 36 15.48 -27.67 7.17
C LEU A 36 16.80 -27.31 7.89
N GLN A 37 16.74 -27.01 9.18
CA GLN A 37 17.90 -26.56 9.96
C GLN A 37 19.13 -27.47 9.84
N PRO A 38 19.01 -28.82 9.91
CA PRO A 38 20.18 -29.69 9.77
C PRO A 38 20.92 -29.54 8.43
N LEU A 39 20.23 -29.21 7.34
CA LEU A 39 20.87 -28.95 6.04
C LEU A 39 21.63 -27.62 6.03
N VAL A 40 21.08 -26.60 6.71
CA VAL A 40 21.74 -25.29 6.90
C VAL A 40 22.98 -25.42 7.77
N ASP A 41 22.90 -26.23 8.82
CA ASP A 41 24.01 -26.47 9.74
C ASP A 41 25.18 -27.18 9.03
N GLN A 42 24.88 -28.17 8.19
CA GLN A 42 25.85 -28.94 7.42
C GLN A 42 26.47 -28.17 6.25
N ALA A 43 25.79 -27.14 5.73
CA ALA A 43 26.29 -26.34 4.62
C ALA A 43 27.52 -25.50 5.02
N SER A 44 28.46 -25.38 4.10
CA SER A 44 29.59 -24.48 4.20
C SER A 44 29.19 -23.05 3.82
N PRO A 45 29.85 -22.01 4.37
CA PRO A 45 29.64 -20.64 3.94
C PRO A 45 29.82 -20.46 2.42
N GLY A 46 28.82 -19.89 1.76
CA GLY A 46 28.77 -19.68 0.32
C GLY A 46 28.07 -20.78 -0.47
N ASP A 47 27.69 -21.89 0.18
CA ASP A 47 27.01 -23.00 -0.50
C ASP A 47 25.64 -22.61 -1.04
N VAL A 48 25.16 -23.42 -1.99
CA VAL A 48 23.82 -23.35 -2.54
C VAL A 48 23.03 -24.60 -2.14
N LEU A 49 22.05 -24.43 -1.24
CA LEU A 49 21.09 -25.47 -0.89
C LEU A 49 19.93 -25.46 -1.88
N GLN A 50 19.93 -26.43 -2.78
CA GLN A 50 18.82 -26.69 -3.69
C GLN A 50 17.81 -27.64 -3.01
N LEU A 51 16.72 -27.08 -2.50
CA LEU A 51 15.67 -27.86 -1.85
C LEU A 51 14.78 -28.54 -2.91
N PRO A 52 14.67 -29.88 -2.92
CA PRO A 52 13.67 -30.55 -3.74
C PRO A 52 12.25 -30.20 -3.28
N PRO A 53 11.25 -30.28 -4.20
CA PRO A 53 9.85 -30.03 -3.87
C PRO A 53 9.37 -30.81 -2.64
N GLY A 54 8.43 -30.22 -1.90
CA GLY A 54 7.85 -30.79 -0.70
C GLY A 54 7.98 -29.89 0.53
N VAL A 55 7.47 -30.36 1.66
CA VAL A 55 7.39 -29.58 2.90
C VAL A 55 8.66 -29.74 3.73
N TRP A 56 9.15 -28.60 4.21
CA TRP A 56 10.30 -28.44 5.08
C TRP A 56 9.87 -27.72 6.34
N SER A 57 10.15 -28.28 7.51
CA SER A 57 9.79 -27.63 8.78
C SER A 57 10.83 -26.60 9.17
N GLY A 58 10.38 -25.36 9.39
CA GLY A 58 11.06 -24.35 10.18
C GLY A 58 10.63 -24.39 11.65
N PRO A 59 10.96 -23.36 12.45
CA PRO A 59 11.79 -22.20 12.14
C PRO A 59 13.23 -22.56 11.71
N VAL A 60 13.86 -21.69 10.90
CA VAL A 60 15.26 -21.85 10.48
C VAL A 60 16.04 -20.56 10.69
N VAL A 61 17.27 -20.68 11.18
CA VAL A 61 18.24 -19.58 11.32
C VAL A 61 19.40 -19.80 10.35
N ILE A 62 19.67 -18.78 9.54
CA ILE A 62 20.80 -18.76 8.59
C ILE A 62 21.83 -17.77 9.11
N ASP A 63 22.91 -18.30 9.69
CA ASP A 63 23.95 -17.57 10.42
C ASP A 63 25.28 -17.49 9.66
N LYS A 64 25.29 -17.95 8.40
CA LYS A 64 26.42 -17.91 7.47
C LYS A 64 25.95 -17.48 6.07
N PRO A 65 26.83 -16.91 5.22
CA PRO A 65 26.52 -16.69 3.82
C PRO A 65 26.01 -17.98 3.18
N LEU A 66 24.82 -17.95 2.58
CA LEU A 66 24.18 -19.14 2.07
C LEU A 66 23.11 -18.78 1.03
N THR A 67 23.00 -19.57 -0.03
CA THR A 67 21.86 -19.50 -0.94
C THR A 67 20.93 -20.66 -0.69
N ILE A 68 19.66 -20.39 -0.38
CA ILE A 68 18.60 -21.41 -0.34
C ILE A 68 17.68 -21.17 -1.53
N ARG A 69 17.55 -22.19 -2.37
CA ARG A 69 16.70 -22.17 -3.56
C ARG A 69 15.83 -23.41 -3.61
N GLY A 70 14.54 -23.26 -3.84
CA GLY A 70 13.66 -24.43 -3.85
C GLY A 70 12.34 -24.25 -4.58
N PRO A 71 12.33 -24.25 -5.93
CA PRO A 71 11.09 -24.26 -6.69
C PRO A 71 10.19 -25.42 -6.25
N GLY A 72 9.01 -25.09 -5.70
CA GLY A 72 8.07 -26.08 -5.17
C GLY A 72 8.41 -26.61 -3.76
N ALA A 73 9.43 -26.06 -3.09
CA ALA A 73 9.69 -26.30 -1.68
C ALA A 73 8.85 -25.34 -0.83
N ILE A 74 8.20 -25.90 0.20
CA ILE A 74 7.40 -25.17 1.17
C ILE A 74 8.15 -25.18 2.51
N VAL A 75 8.51 -24.02 3.04
CA VAL A 75 9.06 -23.85 4.38
C VAL A 75 7.90 -23.46 5.30
N ASP A 76 7.46 -24.40 6.13
CA ASP A 76 6.33 -24.23 7.07
C ASP A 76 6.88 -23.98 8.48
N GLY A 77 6.52 -22.83 9.08
CA GLY A 77 6.95 -22.44 10.42
C GLY A 77 6.14 -23.00 11.59
N GLY A 78 5.11 -23.81 11.33
CA GLY A 78 4.30 -24.47 12.37
C GLY A 78 3.40 -23.55 13.19
N GLY A 79 3.24 -22.29 12.78
CA GLY A 79 2.41 -21.28 13.45
C GLY A 79 3.11 -20.57 14.61
N LEU A 80 4.43 -20.72 14.74
CA LEU A 80 5.21 -20.18 15.86
C LEU A 80 6.40 -19.35 15.35
N GLY A 81 6.55 -18.14 15.89
CA GLY A 81 7.74 -17.32 15.65
C GLY A 81 7.96 -16.90 14.20
N THR A 82 9.20 -16.49 13.91
CA THR A 82 9.66 -16.26 12.54
C THR A 82 9.91 -17.59 11.81
N VAL A 83 9.48 -17.72 10.55
CA VAL A 83 9.74 -18.94 9.76
C VAL A 83 11.21 -19.04 9.32
N VAL A 84 11.75 -17.98 8.71
CA VAL A 84 13.16 -17.90 8.29
C VAL A 84 13.81 -16.65 8.86
N ARG A 85 14.81 -16.83 9.73
CA ARG A 85 15.66 -15.76 10.25
C ARG A 85 16.98 -15.71 9.48
N VAL A 86 17.27 -14.57 8.86
CA VAL A 86 18.52 -14.30 8.15
C VAL A 86 19.41 -13.45 9.06
N ASP A 87 20.52 -14.01 9.51
CA ASP A 87 21.43 -13.39 10.50
C ASP A 87 22.90 -13.32 10.03
N ALA A 88 23.11 -13.37 8.71
CA ALA A 88 24.42 -13.32 8.08
C ALA A 88 24.40 -12.59 6.74
N PRO A 89 25.53 -12.00 6.33
CA PRO A 89 25.62 -11.27 5.09
C PRO A 89 25.55 -12.19 3.87
N ASN A 90 25.16 -11.64 2.72
CA ASN A 90 25.12 -12.33 1.44
C ASN A 90 24.25 -13.61 1.43
N VAL A 91 23.21 -13.66 2.25
CA VAL A 91 22.21 -14.74 2.19
C VAL A 91 21.23 -14.48 1.05
N THR A 92 20.94 -15.50 0.25
CA THR A 92 19.92 -15.45 -0.80
C THR A 92 18.82 -16.46 -0.52
N LEU A 93 17.56 -16.01 -0.48
CA LEU A 93 16.37 -16.86 -0.45
C LEU A 93 15.63 -16.71 -1.78
N SER A 94 15.42 -17.82 -2.50
CA SER A 94 14.76 -17.76 -3.80
C SER A 94 13.87 -18.93 -4.17
N ASP A 95 12.79 -18.61 -4.89
CA ASP A 95 11.84 -19.58 -5.45
C ASP A 95 11.13 -20.43 -4.38
N LEU A 96 11.01 -19.96 -3.12
CA LEU A 96 10.41 -20.70 -2.01
C LEU A 96 8.94 -20.31 -1.79
N VAL A 97 8.15 -21.24 -1.26
CA VAL A 97 6.93 -20.92 -0.51
C VAL A 97 7.30 -20.85 0.97
N ILE A 98 7.07 -19.74 1.64
CA ILE A 98 7.38 -19.56 3.07
C ILE A 98 6.09 -19.19 3.78
N GLU A 99 5.66 -20.02 4.73
CA GLU A 99 4.34 -19.83 5.32
C GLU A 99 4.21 -20.33 6.75
N HIS A 100 3.05 -20.03 7.34
CA HIS A 100 2.66 -20.52 8.66
C HIS A 100 3.60 -20.06 9.77
N GLY A 101 3.94 -18.77 9.80
CA GLY A 101 4.64 -18.17 10.92
C GLY A 101 3.72 -17.89 12.10
N GLY A 102 4.32 -17.43 13.20
CA GLY A 102 3.61 -16.79 14.29
C GLY A 102 2.90 -15.50 13.86
N ARG A 103 2.17 -14.88 14.78
CA ARG A 103 1.30 -13.72 14.52
C ARG A 103 1.45 -12.60 15.53
N ASP A 104 2.47 -12.67 16.39
CA ASP A 104 2.76 -11.58 17.32
C ASP A 104 3.23 -10.35 16.52
N VAL A 105 2.46 -9.27 16.58
CA VAL A 105 2.77 -8.00 15.89
C VAL A 105 3.59 -7.05 16.76
N ASP A 106 3.72 -7.34 18.06
CA ASP A 106 4.63 -6.65 18.97
C ASP A 106 6.03 -7.28 18.91
N GLY A 107 6.09 -8.58 18.60
CA GLY A 107 7.29 -9.35 18.29
C GLY A 107 7.64 -9.42 16.79
N PRO A 108 8.81 -9.97 16.44
CA PRO A 108 9.28 -10.07 15.06
C PRO A 108 8.71 -11.26 14.29
N ASP A 109 7.46 -11.67 14.53
CA ASP A 109 6.88 -12.85 13.87
C ASP A 109 6.65 -12.60 12.37
N ALA A 110 7.60 -13.03 11.55
CA ALA A 110 7.59 -12.84 10.10
C ALA A 110 7.75 -14.15 9.33
N CYS A 111 7.35 -14.19 8.06
CA CYS A 111 7.80 -15.26 7.18
C CYS A 111 9.33 -15.16 6.98
N VAL A 112 9.85 -13.96 6.75
CA VAL A 112 11.30 -13.70 6.70
C VAL A 112 11.65 -12.53 7.59
N TYR A 113 12.55 -12.74 8.55
CA TYR A 113 13.15 -11.68 9.37
C TYR A 113 14.62 -11.53 9.03
N VAL A 114 15.03 -10.34 8.59
CA VAL A 114 16.39 -9.98 8.22
C VAL A 114 16.96 -9.07 9.32
N THR A 115 18.02 -9.53 9.97
CA THR A 115 18.64 -8.83 11.10
C THR A 115 19.66 -7.80 10.62
N GLN A 116 20.15 -6.97 11.54
CA GLN A 116 21.22 -6.00 11.25
C GLN A 116 22.52 -6.63 10.74
N ARG A 117 22.77 -7.91 11.01
CA ARG A 117 23.97 -8.62 10.53
C ARG A 117 23.85 -9.03 9.07
N ALA A 118 22.63 -9.06 8.53
CA ALA A 118 22.33 -9.62 7.23
C ALA A 118 22.46 -8.61 6.08
N THR A 119 23.63 -7.98 5.97
CA THR A 119 23.90 -7.03 4.88
C THR A 119 23.94 -7.75 3.53
N ARG A 120 23.50 -7.06 2.46
CA ARG A 120 23.47 -7.61 1.09
C ARG A 120 22.64 -8.89 0.94
N ALA A 121 21.68 -9.13 1.83
CA ALA A 121 20.73 -10.22 1.69
C ALA A 121 19.83 -10.02 0.44
N ARG A 122 19.44 -11.11 -0.20
CA ARG A 122 18.57 -11.11 -1.39
C ARG A 122 17.38 -12.01 -1.17
N ILE A 123 16.20 -11.42 -1.00
CA ILE A 123 14.94 -12.14 -0.83
C ILE A 123 14.16 -11.99 -2.13
N ARG A 124 14.15 -13.03 -2.98
CA ARG A 124 13.64 -12.90 -4.34
C ARG A 124 12.72 -14.02 -4.80
N ALA A 125 11.69 -13.69 -5.58
CA ALA A 125 10.80 -14.66 -6.22
C ALA A 125 10.16 -15.68 -5.25
N ASN A 126 9.91 -15.28 -3.99
CA ASN A 126 9.26 -16.15 -3.00
C ASN A 126 7.76 -15.85 -2.92
N SER A 127 6.98 -16.84 -2.47
CA SER A 127 5.57 -16.69 -2.11
C SER A 127 5.42 -16.79 -0.59
N LEU A 128 4.98 -15.72 0.06
CA LEU A 128 4.90 -15.59 1.51
C LEU A 128 3.44 -15.43 1.96
N SER A 129 3.00 -16.23 2.93
CA SER A 129 1.62 -16.14 3.43
C SER A 129 1.47 -16.68 4.85
N ARG A 130 0.35 -16.37 5.51
CA ARG A 130 -0.01 -16.92 6.83
C ARG A 130 1.06 -16.64 7.93
N CYS A 131 1.70 -15.49 7.89
CA CYS A 131 2.64 -15.00 8.91
C CYS A 131 2.15 -13.66 9.49
N GLY A 132 2.67 -13.24 10.64
CA GLY A 132 2.43 -11.92 11.23
C GLY A 132 2.83 -10.81 10.26
N PHE A 133 4.12 -10.73 9.94
CA PHE A 133 4.70 -9.93 8.86
C PHE A 133 5.10 -10.82 7.67
N GLY A 134 5.08 -10.27 6.45
CA GLY A 134 5.64 -10.98 5.30
C GLY A 134 7.17 -11.00 5.38
N ILE A 135 7.78 -9.85 5.10
CA ILE A 135 9.23 -9.65 5.18
C ILE A 135 9.50 -8.50 6.13
N TRP A 136 10.29 -8.72 7.17
CA TRP A 136 10.77 -7.67 8.06
C TRP A 136 12.27 -7.50 7.89
N ILE A 137 12.70 -6.31 7.47
CA ILE A 137 14.09 -5.87 7.48
C ILE A 137 14.33 -4.95 8.67
N HIS A 138 15.20 -5.36 9.59
CA HIS A 138 15.49 -4.63 10.81
C HIS A 138 16.96 -4.23 10.84
N ARG A 139 17.23 -2.93 10.76
CA ARG A 139 18.58 -2.36 10.94
C ARG A 139 19.63 -2.88 9.96
N ALA A 140 19.20 -3.26 8.76
CA ALA A 140 20.08 -3.88 7.76
C ALA A 140 20.39 -2.93 6.60
N GLU A 141 21.47 -3.24 5.89
CA GLU A 141 21.98 -2.42 4.80
C GLU A 141 22.11 -3.22 3.50
N ASP A 142 21.90 -2.54 2.37
CA ASP A 142 22.09 -3.08 1.02
C ASP A 142 21.25 -4.34 0.71
N VAL A 143 20.11 -4.51 1.39
CA VAL A 143 19.20 -5.65 1.19
C VAL A 143 18.33 -5.43 -0.04
N VAL A 144 18.17 -6.49 -0.84
CA VAL A 144 17.30 -6.50 -2.03
C VAL A 144 16.09 -7.41 -1.78
N VAL A 145 14.89 -6.86 -1.91
CA VAL A 145 13.62 -7.59 -1.86
C VAL A 145 12.93 -7.47 -3.21
N GLU A 146 12.95 -8.54 -4.00
CA GLU A 146 12.57 -8.49 -5.41
C GLU A 146 11.57 -9.56 -5.85
N GLY A 147 10.50 -9.18 -6.52
CA GLY A 147 9.65 -10.15 -7.23
C GLY A 147 8.91 -11.13 -6.30
N ASN A 148 8.72 -10.79 -5.03
CA ASN A 148 8.02 -11.64 -4.08
C ASN A 148 6.51 -11.42 -4.16
N ARG A 149 5.74 -12.47 -3.88
CA ARG A 149 4.29 -12.41 -3.69
C ARG A 149 3.97 -12.56 -2.22
N ILE A 150 3.30 -11.58 -1.60
CA ILE A 150 3.00 -11.56 -0.17
C ILE A 150 1.49 -11.46 0.04
N ILE A 151 0.91 -12.42 0.75
CA ILE A 151 -0.51 -12.44 1.11
C ILE A 151 -0.63 -12.30 2.63
N GLY A 152 -0.96 -11.10 3.08
CA GLY A 152 -1.18 -10.77 4.48
C GLY A 152 -2.56 -11.20 4.99
N ALA A 153 -2.74 -11.18 6.31
CA ALA A 153 -4.00 -11.54 6.94
C ALA A 153 -5.16 -10.60 6.56
N THR A 154 -6.36 -11.16 6.37
CA THR A 154 -7.59 -10.40 6.07
C THR A 154 -8.63 -10.45 7.18
N ALA A 155 -8.47 -11.38 8.14
CA ALA A 155 -9.32 -11.53 9.32
C ALA A 155 -8.85 -10.65 10.50
N GLY A 156 -9.70 -10.48 11.51
CA GLY A 156 -9.40 -9.69 12.72
C GLY A 156 -9.40 -8.18 12.51
N HIS A 157 -9.11 -7.40 13.56
CA HIS A 157 -8.94 -5.95 13.40
C HIS A 157 -7.67 -5.66 12.61
N ARG A 158 -7.70 -4.61 11.77
CA ARG A 158 -6.58 -4.29 10.89
C ARG A 158 -5.32 -3.85 11.65
N ALA A 159 -5.49 -3.21 12.81
CA ALA A 159 -4.38 -2.76 13.64
C ALA A 159 -3.50 -3.93 14.13
N ASP A 160 -4.13 -5.09 14.36
CA ASP A 160 -3.53 -6.32 14.89
C ASP A 160 -2.87 -7.18 13.80
N ARG A 161 -2.70 -6.63 12.58
CA ARG A 161 -2.08 -7.33 11.45
C ARG A 161 -0.69 -6.75 11.23
N GLY A 162 0.26 -7.62 10.87
CA GLY A 162 1.55 -7.14 10.39
C GLY A 162 1.47 -6.59 8.97
N ASN A 163 2.55 -5.94 8.57
CA ASN A 163 2.71 -5.37 7.24
C ASN A 163 3.19 -6.44 6.25
N GLY A 164 2.97 -6.21 4.96
CA GLY A 164 3.52 -7.08 3.90
C GLY A 164 5.04 -7.04 3.91
N ILE A 165 5.62 -5.87 3.68
CA ILE A 165 7.04 -5.59 3.86
C ILE A 165 7.20 -4.51 4.92
N HIS A 166 8.03 -4.77 5.93
CA HIS A 166 8.34 -3.86 7.03
C HIS A 166 9.83 -3.53 6.98
N LEU A 167 10.15 -2.27 6.65
CA LEU A 167 11.50 -1.74 6.69
C LEU A 167 11.63 -0.87 7.93
N PHE A 168 12.59 -1.19 8.79
CA PHE A 168 12.85 -0.44 10.01
C PHE A 168 14.34 -0.15 10.14
N ASP A 169 14.68 1.13 10.23
CA ASP A 169 16.04 1.61 10.53
C ASP A 169 17.10 1.10 9.53
N GLY A 170 16.70 0.95 8.26
CA GLY A 170 17.56 0.41 7.20
C GLY A 170 18.14 1.49 6.28
N THR A 171 19.17 1.13 5.54
CA THR A 171 19.80 2.06 4.58
C THR A 171 20.11 1.35 3.25
N ARG A 172 20.06 2.10 2.14
CA ARG A 172 20.37 1.59 0.78
C ARG A 172 19.59 0.32 0.42
N LEU A 173 18.33 0.25 0.83
CA LEU A 173 17.46 -0.88 0.54
C LEU A 173 16.88 -0.76 -0.87
N LEU A 174 16.71 -1.89 -1.55
CA LEU A 174 16.01 -1.97 -2.83
C LEU A 174 14.81 -2.92 -2.71
N VAL A 175 13.60 -2.36 -2.69
CA VAL A 175 12.35 -3.12 -2.67
C VAL A 175 11.66 -2.94 -4.00
N ARG A 176 11.69 -3.97 -4.86
CA ARG A 176 11.16 -3.85 -6.21
C ARG A 176 10.33 -5.00 -6.73
N ASP A 177 9.40 -4.67 -7.62
CA ASP A 177 8.62 -5.65 -8.39
C ASP A 177 7.83 -6.65 -7.52
N ASN A 178 7.52 -6.30 -6.26
CA ASN A 178 6.76 -7.17 -5.37
C ASN A 178 5.25 -6.98 -5.55
N VAL A 179 4.49 -8.04 -5.30
CA VAL A 179 3.01 -8.02 -5.31
C VAL A 179 2.51 -8.35 -3.91
N ILE A 180 1.81 -7.40 -3.29
CA ILE A 180 1.39 -7.46 -1.89
C ILE A 180 -0.12 -7.25 -1.81
N SER A 181 -0.81 -8.12 -1.07
CA SER A 181 -2.25 -7.98 -0.81
C SER A 181 -2.60 -8.32 0.63
N GLY A 182 -3.55 -7.60 1.22
CA GLY A 182 -4.00 -7.82 2.60
C GLY A 182 -2.97 -7.37 3.65
N GLY A 183 -3.16 -7.78 4.91
CA GLY A 183 -2.37 -7.29 6.05
C GLY A 183 -2.79 -5.90 6.52
N ARG A 184 -1.88 -5.21 7.25
CA ARG A 184 -2.08 -3.83 7.69
C ARG A 184 -1.67 -2.84 6.61
N ASP A 185 -0.37 -2.62 6.40
CA ASP A 185 0.18 -1.81 5.31
C ASP A 185 0.90 -2.71 4.29
N GLY A 186 0.92 -2.31 3.02
CA GLY A 186 1.61 -3.04 1.96
C GLY A 186 3.12 -3.01 2.19
N ILE A 187 3.71 -1.83 2.04
CA ILE A 187 5.11 -1.54 2.37
C ILE A 187 5.13 -0.44 3.43
N TYR A 188 5.66 -0.75 4.60
CA TYR A 188 5.88 0.19 5.68
C TYR A 188 7.37 0.51 5.78
N VAL A 189 7.71 1.80 5.77
CA VAL A 189 9.08 2.31 5.74
C VAL A 189 9.26 3.24 6.92
N ALA A 190 10.02 2.82 7.92
CA ALA A 190 10.25 3.56 9.15
C ALA A 190 11.73 3.78 9.41
N ALA A 191 12.11 5.01 9.78
CA ALA A 191 13.50 5.38 10.07
C ALA A 191 14.49 4.95 8.98
N THR A 192 14.05 4.87 7.72
CA THR A 192 14.85 4.31 6.63
C THR A 192 15.33 5.43 5.71
N GLU A 193 16.55 5.31 5.21
CA GLU A 193 17.20 6.33 4.38
C GLU A 193 17.85 5.75 3.12
N ASP A 194 18.11 6.61 2.14
CA ASP A 194 18.82 6.29 0.89
C ASP A 194 18.29 5.05 0.14
N SER A 195 17.00 4.76 0.28
CA SER A 195 16.40 3.52 -0.19
C SER A 195 15.43 3.74 -1.36
N ARG A 196 15.23 2.69 -2.15
CA ARG A 196 14.45 2.71 -3.39
C ARG A 196 13.31 1.71 -3.31
N ILE A 197 12.07 2.20 -3.44
CA ILE A 197 10.85 1.42 -3.45
C ILE A 197 10.22 1.54 -4.84
N GLU A 198 10.35 0.51 -5.67
CA GLU A 198 10.15 0.62 -7.13
C GLU A 198 9.27 -0.47 -7.76
N GLY A 199 8.31 -0.10 -8.60
CA GLY A 199 7.58 -1.10 -9.41
C GLY A 199 6.69 -2.06 -8.60
N ASN A 200 6.44 -1.79 -7.31
CA ASN A 200 5.64 -2.66 -6.46
C ASN A 200 4.13 -2.45 -6.70
N ARG A 201 3.35 -3.50 -6.45
CA ARG A 201 1.88 -3.50 -6.57
C ARG A 201 1.25 -3.86 -5.23
N MET A 202 0.39 -2.98 -4.71
CA MET A 202 -0.26 -3.17 -3.41
C MET A 202 -1.78 -2.97 -3.49
N SER A 203 -2.53 -3.93 -2.95
CA SER A 203 -3.99 -3.88 -2.85
C SER A 203 -4.53 -4.34 -1.50
N ASP A 204 -5.76 -3.93 -1.16
CA ASP A 204 -6.51 -4.39 0.01
C ASP A 204 -5.83 -4.11 1.37
N THR A 205 -4.92 -3.14 1.41
CA THR A 205 -4.20 -2.69 2.61
C THR A 205 -4.80 -1.41 3.20
N ARG A 206 -4.33 -0.98 4.37
CA ARG A 206 -4.57 0.38 4.88
C ARG A 206 -3.82 1.36 3.98
N TYR A 207 -2.51 1.35 4.00
CA TYR A 207 -1.70 2.12 3.05
C TYR A 207 -0.95 1.19 2.12
N GLY A 208 -0.99 1.48 0.82
CA GLY A 208 -0.16 0.77 -0.15
C GLY A 208 1.33 0.95 0.19
N ILE A 209 1.76 2.20 0.36
CA ILE A 209 3.09 2.57 0.86
C ILE A 209 2.93 3.57 2.00
N HIS A 210 3.63 3.34 3.10
CA HIS A 210 3.56 4.18 4.30
C HIS A 210 4.97 4.50 4.80
N TYR A 211 5.37 5.75 4.62
CA TYR A 211 6.59 6.32 5.18
C TYR A 211 6.34 6.95 6.55
N MET A 212 7.27 6.70 7.48
CA MET A 212 7.28 7.24 8.84
C MET A 212 8.72 7.61 9.21
N PHE A 213 9.00 8.87 9.59
CA PHE A 213 10.33 9.29 10.05
C PHE A 213 11.49 8.93 9.11
N SER A 214 11.30 9.06 7.80
CA SER A 214 12.24 8.52 6.81
C SER A 214 12.74 9.61 5.86
N TYR A 215 13.94 9.41 5.31
CA TYR A 215 14.73 10.49 4.68
C TYR A 215 15.28 10.08 3.32
N ASP A 216 15.30 11.00 2.36
CA ASP A 216 16.08 10.87 1.11
C ASP A 216 15.84 9.56 0.33
N ASN A 217 14.59 9.08 0.35
CA ASN A 217 14.19 7.86 -0.37
C ASN A 217 13.53 8.18 -1.72
N VAL A 218 13.61 7.20 -2.63
CA VAL A 218 12.92 7.25 -3.92
C VAL A 218 11.77 6.24 -3.94
N VAL A 219 10.57 6.73 -4.27
CA VAL A 219 9.36 5.93 -4.46
C VAL A 219 8.93 6.07 -5.90
N SER A 220 9.13 5.04 -6.72
CA SER A 220 8.84 5.18 -8.15
C SER A 220 8.12 4.02 -8.81
N HIS A 221 7.29 4.32 -9.81
CA HIS A 221 6.62 3.30 -10.62
C HIS A 221 5.73 2.31 -9.84
N ASN A 222 5.34 2.64 -8.61
CA ASN A 222 4.49 1.77 -7.80
C ASN A 222 3.02 1.94 -8.15
N LEU A 223 2.24 0.87 -7.97
CA LEU A 223 0.79 0.87 -8.10
C LEU A 223 0.15 0.59 -6.74
N ALA A 224 -0.42 1.60 -6.11
CA ALA A 224 -1.23 1.48 -4.91
C ALA A 224 -2.71 1.60 -5.27
N ARG A 225 -3.41 0.46 -5.36
CA ARG A 225 -4.80 0.39 -5.83
C ARG A 225 -5.75 -0.31 -4.88
N GLY A 226 -6.94 0.26 -4.66
CA GLY A 226 -7.98 -0.40 -3.87
C GLY A 226 -7.63 -0.52 -2.38
N ASN A 227 -6.82 0.41 -1.86
CA ASN A 227 -6.44 0.47 -0.45
C ASN A 227 -7.30 1.50 0.30
N VAL A 228 -7.11 1.63 1.61
CA VAL A 228 -7.69 2.76 2.35
C VAL A 228 -7.02 4.06 1.91
N GLY A 229 -5.69 4.10 1.85
CA GLY A 229 -4.89 5.16 1.25
C GLY A 229 -3.80 4.59 0.35
N GLY A 230 -3.37 5.36 -0.64
CA GLY A 230 -2.33 4.97 -1.58
C GLY A 230 -0.93 5.09 -0.98
N ILE A 231 -0.32 6.26 -1.19
CA ILE A 231 1.02 6.59 -0.68
C ILE A 231 0.87 7.59 0.46
N ALA A 232 1.39 7.26 1.64
CA ALA A 232 1.42 8.14 2.79
C ALA A 232 2.86 8.52 3.14
N LEU A 233 3.13 9.82 3.20
CA LEU A 233 4.38 10.43 3.64
C LEU A 233 4.11 11.08 5.00
N MET A 234 4.53 10.42 6.08
CA MET A 234 4.33 10.90 7.45
C MET A 234 5.66 11.24 8.12
N GLU A 235 5.78 12.46 8.63
CA GLU A 235 6.94 12.95 9.38
C GLU A 235 8.27 12.64 8.65
N SER A 236 8.27 12.78 7.32
CA SER A 236 9.33 12.32 6.42
C SER A 236 9.84 13.46 5.54
N HIS A 237 11.12 13.40 5.18
CA HIS A 237 11.80 14.51 4.51
C HIS A 237 12.53 14.04 3.26
N GLY A 238 12.65 14.90 2.24
CA GLY A 238 13.48 14.59 1.07
C GLY A 238 12.98 13.44 0.18
N ILE A 239 11.72 13.00 0.35
CA ILE A 239 11.19 11.88 -0.42
C ILE A 239 10.92 12.30 -1.86
N THR A 240 11.47 11.56 -2.82
CA THR A 240 11.15 11.72 -4.24
C THR A 240 10.14 10.68 -4.67
N ALA A 241 8.87 11.09 -4.83
CA ALA A 241 7.80 10.23 -5.34
C ALA A 241 7.54 10.52 -6.82
N THR A 242 7.84 9.58 -7.71
CA THR A 242 7.70 9.80 -9.15
C THR A 242 7.14 8.64 -9.96
N HIS A 243 6.33 8.93 -10.97
CA HIS A 243 5.74 7.91 -11.86
C HIS A 243 4.89 6.85 -11.14
N ASN A 244 4.40 7.15 -9.94
CA ASN A 244 3.51 6.24 -9.22
C ASN A 244 2.07 6.39 -9.69
N VAL A 245 1.31 5.30 -9.57
CA VAL A 245 -0.13 5.28 -9.78
C VAL A 245 -0.80 4.99 -8.44
N SER A 246 -1.59 5.94 -7.97
CA SER A 246 -2.42 5.79 -6.78
C SER A 246 -3.88 5.91 -7.19
N SER A 247 -4.60 4.77 -7.21
CA SER A 247 -5.94 4.72 -7.78
C SER A 247 -6.97 3.97 -6.96
N ASP A 248 -8.23 4.38 -7.06
CA ASP A 248 -9.35 3.65 -6.46
C ASP A 248 -9.20 3.43 -4.95
N ASN A 249 -8.47 4.33 -4.25
CA ASN A 249 -8.29 4.24 -2.80
C ASN A 249 -9.39 4.99 -2.06
N LYS A 250 -9.84 4.44 -0.94
CA LYS A 250 -11.03 4.94 -0.22
C LYS A 250 -10.88 6.38 0.27
N GLU A 251 -9.71 6.75 0.78
CA GLU A 251 -9.50 8.02 1.49
C GLU A 251 -8.51 8.94 0.78
N HIS A 252 -7.28 8.50 0.54
CA HIS A 252 -6.21 9.37 0.05
C HIS A 252 -5.45 8.71 -1.10
N GLY A 253 -5.17 9.47 -2.15
CA GLY A 253 -4.26 9.06 -3.21
C GLY A 253 -2.81 9.20 -2.77
N ILE A 254 -2.39 10.43 -2.51
CA ILE A 254 -1.11 10.76 -1.86
C ILE A 254 -1.38 11.64 -0.64
N LEU A 255 -0.92 11.21 0.52
CA LEU A 255 -1.07 11.87 1.80
C LEU A 255 0.27 12.45 2.25
N PHE A 256 0.27 13.75 2.55
CA PHE A 256 1.35 14.49 3.19
C PHE A 256 0.92 14.84 4.60
N ARG A 257 1.59 14.28 5.60
CA ARG A 257 1.40 14.63 7.00
C ARG A 257 2.77 14.95 7.58
N ASP A 258 2.99 16.21 7.89
CA ASP A 258 4.29 16.67 8.40
C ASP A 258 5.44 16.28 7.44
N ALA A 259 5.16 16.30 6.14
CA ALA A 259 6.13 16.01 5.09
C ALA A 259 6.83 17.30 4.63
N GLN A 260 8.14 17.24 4.44
CA GLN A 260 8.94 18.42 4.11
C GLN A 260 9.96 18.13 3.02
N ARG A 261 10.26 19.13 2.17
CA ARG A 261 11.30 19.02 1.14
C ARG A 261 11.15 17.80 0.22
N CYS A 262 9.93 17.30 0.05
CA CYS A 262 9.64 16.18 -0.82
C CYS A 262 9.40 16.68 -2.26
N THR A 263 9.74 15.85 -3.24
CA THR A 263 9.51 16.11 -4.66
C THR A 263 8.51 15.09 -5.21
N ILE A 264 7.37 15.56 -5.69
CA ILE A 264 6.24 14.75 -6.12
C ILE A 264 5.96 15.07 -7.58
N ARG A 265 6.38 14.19 -8.49
CA ARG A 265 6.30 14.50 -9.92
C ARG A 265 5.95 13.35 -10.83
N HIS A 266 5.20 13.63 -11.90
CA HIS A 266 4.77 12.63 -12.88
C HIS A 266 3.92 11.49 -12.28
N ASN A 267 3.25 11.71 -11.15
CA ASN A 267 2.36 10.71 -10.56
C ASN A 267 0.95 10.82 -11.16
N ARG A 268 0.25 9.68 -11.24
CA ARG A 268 -1.16 9.61 -11.58
C ARG A 268 -1.97 9.28 -10.33
N VAL A 269 -2.79 10.23 -9.91
CA VAL A 269 -3.57 10.16 -8.66
C VAL A 269 -5.05 10.25 -9.02
N GLU A 270 -5.73 9.12 -9.07
CA GLU A 270 -7.06 9.06 -9.68
C GLU A 270 -8.12 8.24 -8.94
N ARG A 271 -9.37 8.69 -8.98
CA ARG A 271 -10.51 7.96 -8.38
C ARG A 271 -10.31 7.65 -6.89
N ASN A 272 -9.68 8.55 -6.15
CA ASN A 272 -9.54 8.46 -4.70
C ASN A 272 -10.52 9.39 -3.99
N GLY A 273 -10.71 9.23 -2.68
CA GLY A 273 -11.45 10.21 -1.87
C GLY A 273 -10.83 11.61 -1.97
N ASN A 274 -9.60 11.77 -1.53
CA ASN A 274 -8.78 12.95 -1.79
C ASN A 274 -7.63 12.53 -2.71
N GLY A 275 -7.38 13.26 -3.79
CA GLY A 275 -6.22 13.03 -4.64
C GLY A 275 -4.94 13.30 -3.85
N LEU A 276 -4.66 14.59 -3.62
CA LEU A 276 -3.58 15.07 -2.78
C LEU A 276 -4.13 15.58 -1.45
N PHE A 277 -3.61 15.12 -0.32
CA PHE A 277 -4.01 15.62 1.00
C PHE A 277 -2.81 16.16 1.77
N PHE A 278 -2.84 17.46 2.07
CA PHE A 278 -1.79 18.16 2.80
C PHE A 278 -2.23 18.48 4.23
N PHE A 279 -1.40 18.11 5.19
CA PHE A 279 -1.57 18.42 6.59
C PHE A 279 -0.23 18.78 7.21
N SER A 280 -0.08 20.02 7.69
CA SER A 280 1.15 20.51 8.33
C SER A 280 2.41 20.23 7.50
N SER A 281 2.29 20.27 6.17
CA SER A 281 3.37 19.89 5.24
C SER A 281 3.82 21.10 4.45
N VAL A 282 5.13 21.34 4.40
CA VAL A 282 5.71 22.59 3.90
C VAL A 282 6.95 22.34 3.05
N ASP A 283 7.32 23.31 2.22
CA ASP A 283 8.56 23.30 1.44
C ASP A 283 8.67 22.09 0.49
N ASN A 284 7.55 21.56 -0.01
CA ASN A 284 7.49 20.48 -0.98
C ASN A 284 7.30 21.01 -2.41
N VAL A 285 7.80 20.26 -3.40
CA VAL A 285 7.60 20.53 -4.83
C VAL A 285 6.65 19.48 -5.41
N ILE A 286 5.54 19.94 -5.99
CA ILE A 286 4.49 19.10 -6.58
C ILE A 286 4.25 19.57 -8.00
N GLU A 287 4.75 18.81 -8.97
CA GLU A 287 4.73 19.22 -10.37
C GLU A 287 4.44 18.08 -11.35
N HIS A 288 3.87 18.38 -12.52
CA HIS A 288 3.64 17.38 -13.57
C HIS A 288 2.82 16.15 -13.14
N ASN A 289 1.98 16.27 -12.10
CA ASN A 289 1.10 15.20 -11.68
C ASN A 289 -0.25 15.29 -12.38
N VAL A 290 -0.86 14.13 -12.62
CA VAL A 290 -2.25 14.03 -13.09
C VAL A 290 -3.13 13.68 -11.91
N VAL A 291 -3.95 14.63 -11.46
CA VAL A 291 -4.87 14.49 -10.33
C VAL A 291 -6.30 14.49 -10.87
N ALA A 292 -6.86 13.30 -11.07
CA ALA A 292 -8.06 13.15 -11.89
C ALA A 292 -9.19 12.35 -11.23
N HIS A 293 -10.43 12.80 -11.40
CA HIS A 293 -11.63 12.05 -10.99
C HIS A 293 -11.66 11.64 -9.51
N ASN A 294 -11.01 12.41 -8.64
CA ASN A 294 -11.09 12.22 -7.19
C ASN A 294 -12.35 12.94 -6.65
N GLU A 295 -12.86 12.55 -5.48
CA GLU A 295 -13.95 13.31 -4.82
C GLU A 295 -13.47 14.73 -4.47
N VAL A 296 -12.22 14.85 -4.01
CA VAL A 296 -11.51 16.13 -3.88
C VAL A 296 -10.15 16.01 -4.55
N GLY A 297 -9.81 16.89 -5.50
CA GLY A 297 -8.52 16.87 -6.20
C GLY A 297 -7.35 17.12 -5.26
N ALA A 298 -7.37 18.26 -4.56
CA ALA A 298 -6.44 18.56 -3.47
C ALA A 298 -7.16 19.06 -2.22
N LYS A 299 -6.75 18.59 -1.04
CA LYS A 299 -7.23 19.09 0.24
C LYS A 299 -6.06 19.65 1.04
N VAL A 300 -6.09 20.94 1.35
CA VAL A 300 -4.99 21.66 2.00
C VAL A 300 -5.45 22.14 3.37
N TRP A 301 -4.74 21.69 4.41
CA TRP A 301 -5.11 21.95 5.79
C TRP A 301 -3.90 22.19 6.71
N ALA A 302 -4.18 22.65 7.93
CA ALA A 302 -3.22 22.81 9.04
C ALA A 302 -1.94 23.57 8.66
N GLY A 303 -2.06 24.72 7.99
CA GLY A 303 -0.90 25.57 7.71
C GLY A 303 0.11 24.95 6.73
N SER A 304 -0.35 24.12 5.80
CA SER A 304 0.49 23.55 4.72
C SER A 304 0.83 24.62 3.65
N ASP A 305 1.42 25.74 4.10
CA ASP A 305 1.91 26.82 3.25
C ASP A 305 3.32 26.52 2.73
N ARG A 306 3.83 27.37 1.82
CA ARG A 306 5.16 27.22 1.20
C ARG A 306 5.40 25.93 0.40
N ASN A 307 4.37 25.35 -0.19
CA ASN A 307 4.53 24.30 -1.19
C ASN A 307 4.51 24.90 -2.60
N GLU A 308 5.40 24.44 -3.47
CA GLU A 308 5.39 24.79 -4.88
C GLU A 308 4.50 23.80 -5.63
N VAL A 309 3.35 24.27 -6.10
CA VAL A 309 2.37 23.45 -6.83
C VAL A 309 2.15 24.06 -8.20
N SER A 310 2.81 23.52 -9.22
CA SER A 310 2.84 24.05 -10.59
C SER A 310 2.80 22.92 -11.61
N SER A 311 2.41 23.19 -12.85
CA SER A 311 2.43 22.21 -13.95
C SER A 311 1.66 20.91 -13.71
N ASN A 312 0.72 20.86 -12.77
CA ASN A 312 -0.15 19.70 -12.55
C ASN A 312 -1.42 19.80 -13.40
N ALA A 313 -2.06 18.67 -13.64
CA ALA A 313 -3.37 18.59 -14.30
C ALA A 313 -4.45 18.14 -13.31
N PHE A 314 -5.32 19.05 -12.89
CA PHE A 314 -6.51 18.79 -12.07
C PHE A 314 -7.73 18.56 -12.97
N LEU A 315 -8.08 17.29 -13.17
CA LEU A 315 -9.01 16.85 -14.23
C LEU A 315 -10.28 16.21 -13.66
N GLY A 316 -11.42 16.86 -13.83
CA GLY A 316 -12.74 16.29 -13.54
C GLY A 316 -12.87 15.74 -12.13
N ASN A 317 -12.17 16.34 -11.15
CA ASN A 317 -12.41 16.06 -9.74
C ASN A 317 -13.76 16.67 -9.35
N ARG A 318 -14.51 16.03 -8.46
CA ARG A 318 -15.83 16.54 -8.05
C ARG A 318 -15.72 17.89 -7.36
N VAL A 319 -14.71 18.04 -6.51
CA VAL A 319 -14.22 19.33 -6.00
C VAL A 319 -12.76 19.42 -6.38
N GLN A 320 -12.34 20.45 -7.14
CA GLN A 320 -10.93 20.55 -7.55
C GLN A 320 -10.00 20.72 -6.36
N LEU A 321 -10.36 21.62 -5.45
CA LEU A 321 -9.53 21.94 -4.30
C LEU A 321 -10.39 22.34 -3.09
N PHE A 322 -10.08 21.79 -1.92
CA PHE A 322 -10.66 22.17 -0.64
C PHE A 322 -9.59 22.83 0.25
N TYR A 323 -9.77 24.11 0.59
CA TYR A 323 -8.80 24.89 1.36
C TYR A 323 -9.38 25.51 2.63
N VAL A 324 -8.65 25.33 3.74
CA VAL A 324 -8.98 25.92 5.04
C VAL A 324 -7.75 26.58 5.63
N ALA A 325 -7.72 27.91 5.58
CA ALA A 325 -6.72 28.75 6.23
C ALA A 325 -7.26 30.16 6.51
N SER A 326 -6.40 31.01 7.10
CA SER A 326 -6.66 32.42 7.42
C SER A 326 -6.25 33.41 6.33
N SER A 327 -5.45 32.98 5.34
CA SER A 327 -4.95 33.82 4.25
C SER A 327 -4.97 33.09 2.91
N ASP A 328 -4.93 33.85 1.83
CA ASP A 328 -4.83 33.28 0.48
C ASP A 328 -3.50 32.53 0.31
N LEU A 329 -3.53 31.44 -0.45
CA LEU A 329 -2.36 30.68 -0.86
C LEU A 329 -2.17 30.85 -2.37
N VAL A 330 -0.93 31.07 -2.81
CA VAL A 330 -0.62 31.20 -4.24
C VAL A 330 -0.01 29.89 -4.73
N TRP A 331 -0.60 29.31 -5.77
CA TRP A 331 -0.04 28.18 -6.51
C TRP A 331 0.46 28.65 -7.88
N GLY A 332 1.38 27.87 -8.46
CA GLY A 332 2.17 28.26 -9.63
C GLY A 332 3.42 29.06 -9.27
N ASP A 333 4.34 29.15 -10.23
CA ASP A 333 5.60 29.89 -10.10
C ASP A 333 5.66 31.06 -11.12
N ALA A 334 6.87 31.60 -11.32
CA ALA A 334 7.10 32.67 -12.29
C ALA A 334 7.02 32.20 -13.75
N ARG A 335 6.93 30.90 -14.02
CA ARG A 335 6.93 30.30 -15.36
C ARG A 335 5.56 29.75 -15.73
N ALA A 336 4.91 29.00 -14.84
CA ALA A 336 3.64 28.33 -15.09
C ALA A 336 2.84 28.04 -13.80
N GLY A 337 1.51 27.98 -13.96
CA GLY A 337 0.57 27.46 -12.97
C GLY A 337 0.17 26.02 -13.27
N ASN A 338 -1.03 25.64 -12.85
CA ASN A 338 -1.61 24.32 -13.06
C ASN A 338 -2.72 24.38 -14.13
N PHE A 339 -3.01 23.23 -14.75
CA PHE A 339 -4.17 23.05 -15.59
C PHE A 339 -5.37 22.64 -14.74
N TRP A 340 -6.50 23.34 -14.91
CA TRP A 340 -7.75 23.09 -14.19
C TRP A 340 -8.87 22.84 -15.19
N SER A 341 -9.52 21.68 -15.14
CA SER A 341 -10.57 21.32 -16.11
C SER A 341 -11.84 22.19 -16.04
N ASP A 342 -12.01 22.96 -14.98
CA ASP A 342 -13.10 23.90 -14.72
C ASP A 342 -12.67 25.37 -14.91
N TYR A 343 -11.45 25.62 -15.40
CA TYR A 343 -11.01 26.97 -15.75
C TYR A 343 -11.74 27.45 -17.01
N LEU A 344 -12.52 28.52 -16.85
CA LEU A 344 -13.30 29.17 -17.91
C LEU A 344 -12.62 30.43 -18.47
N GLY A 345 -11.36 30.68 -18.12
CA GLY A 345 -10.61 31.79 -18.68
C GLY A 345 -10.17 31.52 -20.11
N TRP A 346 -9.50 32.51 -20.69
CA TRP A 346 -9.01 32.48 -22.06
C TRP A 346 -7.54 32.81 -22.12
N ASP A 347 -6.92 32.41 -23.21
CA ASP A 347 -5.52 32.65 -23.57
C ASP A 347 -5.54 33.39 -24.91
N GLN A 348 -5.61 34.73 -24.83
CA GLN A 348 -5.78 35.60 -26.00
C GLN A 348 -4.46 35.78 -26.76
N ASN A 349 -3.33 35.71 -26.05
CA ASN A 349 -2.00 35.91 -26.62
C ASN A 349 -1.41 34.60 -27.21
N GLY A 350 -2.00 33.44 -26.90
CA GLY A 350 -1.63 32.12 -27.42
C GLY A 350 -0.37 31.53 -26.80
N ASP A 351 0.05 31.98 -25.60
CA ASP A 351 1.29 31.57 -24.94
C ASP A 351 1.15 30.27 -24.10
N GLY A 352 -0.06 29.70 -24.03
CA GLY A 352 -0.35 28.48 -23.25
C GLY A 352 -0.76 28.76 -21.80
N VAL A 353 -0.80 30.03 -21.38
CA VAL A 353 -1.19 30.48 -20.04
C VAL A 353 -2.47 31.31 -20.14
N GLY A 354 -3.40 31.10 -19.22
CA GLY A 354 -4.62 31.88 -19.15
C GLY A 354 -4.37 33.31 -18.69
N ASP A 355 -4.96 34.29 -19.38
CA ASP A 355 -4.85 35.73 -19.10
C ASP A 355 -5.57 36.15 -17.80
N ARG A 356 -6.35 35.24 -17.21
CA ARG A 356 -7.06 35.46 -15.94
C ARG A 356 -6.59 34.48 -14.87
N PRO A 357 -6.27 34.94 -13.66
CA PRO A 357 -5.98 34.03 -12.55
C PRO A 357 -7.15 33.06 -12.28
N TYR A 358 -6.83 31.81 -11.99
CA TYR A 358 -7.80 30.86 -11.45
C TYR A 358 -7.90 31.05 -9.93
N ARG A 359 -9.13 31.04 -9.42
CA ARG A 359 -9.44 31.16 -8.00
C ARG A 359 -10.38 30.05 -7.61
N VAL A 360 -10.02 29.30 -6.58
CA VAL A 360 -10.88 28.24 -6.05
C VAL A 360 -12.13 28.87 -5.44
N ASP A 361 -13.31 28.35 -5.77
CA ASP A 361 -14.56 28.73 -5.12
C ASP A 361 -14.63 28.09 -3.71
N SER A 362 -14.02 28.78 -2.75
CA SER A 362 -13.94 28.35 -1.35
C SER A 362 -15.31 28.30 -0.67
N PHE A 363 -16.24 29.20 -0.98
CA PHE A 363 -17.57 29.22 -0.38
C PHE A 363 -18.40 28.01 -0.80
N THR A 364 -18.56 27.79 -2.10
CA THR A 364 -19.34 26.66 -2.63
C THR A 364 -18.75 25.35 -2.17
N THR A 365 -17.42 25.26 -2.17
CA THR A 365 -16.69 24.09 -1.69
C THR A 365 -16.96 23.82 -0.20
N ARG A 366 -16.97 24.84 0.65
CA ARG A 366 -17.32 24.72 2.09
C ARG A 366 -18.79 24.38 2.29
N LEU A 367 -19.69 24.97 1.49
CA LEU A 367 -21.13 24.71 1.55
C LEU A 367 -21.43 23.25 1.23
N ILE A 368 -20.84 22.72 0.16
CA ILE A 368 -21.01 21.32 -0.25
C ILE A 368 -20.42 20.37 0.79
N HIS A 369 -19.26 20.71 1.35
CA HIS A 369 -18.65 19.89 2.40
C HIS A 369 -19.51 19.88 3.67
N ARG A 370 -20.14 21.00 4.05
CA ARG A 370 -21.01 21.08 5.23
C ARG A 370 -22.37 20.43 4.97
N TYR A 371 -22.92 20.59 3.77
CA TYR A 371 -24.21 20.08 3.34
C TYR A 371 -24.07 19.38 1.98
N PRO A 372 -23.75 18.07 1.95
CA PRO A 372 -23.54 17.35 0.69
C PRO A 372 -24.72 17.43 -0.30
N ALA A 373 -25.95 17.54 0.21
CA ALA A 373 -27.16 17.73 -0.60
C ALA A 373 -27.16 19.05 -1.41
N ALA A 374 -26.41 20.07 -0.98
CA ALA A 374 -26.25 21.33 -1.72
C ALA A 374 -25.54 21.14 -3.07
N SER A 375 -24.91 19.99 -3.32
CA SER A 375 -24.35 19.67 -4.64
C SER A 375 -25.41 19.64 -5.76
N LEU A 376 -26.69 19.44 -5.43
CA LEU A 376 -27.80 19.55 -6.38
C LEU A 376 -28.03 21.00 -6.86
N LEU A 377 -27.49 21.99 -6.13
CA LEU A 377 -27.64 23.41 -6.41
C LEU A 377 -26.41 24.02 -7.11
N LEU A 378 -25.40 23.20 -7.46
CA LEU A 378 -24.12 23.62 -8.05
C LEU A 378 -24.26 24.48 -9.32
N ARG A 379 -25.38 24.32 -10.05
CA ARG A 379 -25.71 25.07 -11.27
C ARG A 379 -27.01 25.86 -11.13
N SER A 380 -27.40 26.17 -9.89
CA SER A 380 -28.57 26.98 -9.63
C SER A 380 -28.21 28.47 -9.77
N PRO A 381 -29.09 29.30 -10.35
CA PRO A 381 -28.85 30.75 -10.46
C PRO A 381 -28.58 31.43 -9.11
N ALA A 382 -29.16 30.91 -8.03
CA ALA A 382 -28.95 31.41 -6.69
C ALA A 382 -27.51 31.22 -6.20
N LEU A 383 -26.92 30.05 -6.47
CA LEU A 383 -25.53 29.78 -6.06
C LEU A 383 -24.54 30.53 -6.94
N GLU A 384 -24.79 30.63 -8.25
CA GLU A 384 -23.97 31.47 -9.15
C GLU A 384 -23.94 32.94 -8.70
N LEU A 385 -25.10 33.49 -8.31
CA LEU A 385 -25.18 34.85 -7.78
C LEU A 385 -24.39 34.98 -6.46
N LEU A 386 -24.49 34.01 -5.56
CA LEU A 386 -23.74 34.02 -4.29
C LEU A 386 -22.23 33.96 -4.52
N THR A 387 -21.74 33.09 -5.41
CA THR A 387 -20.32 33.03 -5.79
C THR A 387 -19.86 34.35 -6.38
N HIS A 388 -20.67 34.99 -7.24
CA HIS A 388 -20.33 36.29 -7.83
C HIS A 388 -20.31 37.43 -6.79
N LEU A 389 -21.25 37.43 -5.85
CA LEU A 389 -21.29 38.39 -4.74
C LEU A 389 -20.09 38.23 -3.80
N GLU A 390 -19.64 37.00 -3.52
CA GLU A 390 -18.44 36.76 -2.71
C GLU A 390 -17.19 37.33 -3.37
N GLN A 391 -17.05 37.17 -4.69
CA GLN A 391 -15.89 37.69 -5.44
C GLN A 391 -15.85 39.21 -5.49
N THR A 392 -16.99 39.88 -5.33
CA THR A 392 -17.13 41.34 -5.45
C THR A 392 -17.21 42.06 -4.11
N LEU A 393 -17.72 41.41 -3.05
CA LEU A 393 -17.90 41.99 -1.72
C LEU A 393 -16.78 41.55 -0.76
N PRO A 394 -15.87 42.47 -0.36
CA PRO A 394 -14.74 42.15 0.52
C PRO A 394 -15.14 41.53 1.87
N LEU A 395 -16.33 41.85 2.39
CA LEU A 395 -16.84 41.35 3.67
C LEU A 395 -17.22 39.86 3.66
N LEU A 396 -17.45 39.27 2.47
CA LEU A 396 -17.83 37.87 2.33
C LEU A 396 -16.67 36.98 1.84
N ARG A 397 -15.56 37.59 1.44
CA ARG A 397 -14.43 36.89 0.83
C ARG A 397 -13.81 35.89 1.80
N THR A 398 -13.86 34.61 1.45
CA THR A 398 -13.13 33.57 2.17
C THR A 398 -11.70 33.41 1.61
N PRO A 399 -10.71 33.07 2.46
CA PRO A 399 -9.38 32.72 1.99
C PRO A 399 -9.43 31.60 0.95
N THR A 400 -8.66 31.75 -0.12
CA THR A 400 -8.68 30.85 -1.28
C THR A 400 -7.28 30.52 -1.80
N VAL A 401 -7.21 29.51 -2.67
CA VAL A 401 -6.03 29.25 -3.49
C VAL A 401 -6.16 30.03 -4.79
N ILE A 402 -5.10 30.77 -5.13
CA ILE A 402 -5.00 31.57 -6.34
C ILE A 402 -3.89 30.98 -7.20
N ASP A 403 -4.24 30.55 -8.40
CA ASP A 403 -3.27 30.23 -9.44
C ASP A 403 -3.19 31.43 -10.38
N ARG A 404 -2.04 32.10 -10.40
CA ARG A 404 -1.86 33.34 -11.17
C ARG A 404 -1.65 33.11 -12.66
N ARG A 405 -1.28 31.88 -13.04
CA ARG A 405 -0.87 31.53 -14.40
C ARG A 405 -1.45 30.17 -14.77
N PRO A 406 -2.78 29.98 -14.67
CA PRO A 406 -3.38 28.69 -14.97
C PRO A 406 -3.06 28.29 -16.41
N LEU A 407 -2.74 27.03 -16.65
CA LEU A 407 -2.41 26.55 -17.98
C LEU A 407 -3.68 26.47 -18.83
N SER A 408 -3.64 26.96 -20.08
CA SER A 408 -4.76 26.89 -21.04
C SER A 408 -4.90 25.51 -21.66
N ARG A 409 -3.83 24.71 -21.62
CA ARG A 409 -3.77 23.32 -22.11
C ARG A 409 -3.12 22.41 -21.08
N ARG A 410 -3.48 21.14 -21.15
CA ARG A 410 -2.92 20.13 -20.26
C ARG A 410 -1.40 20.00 -20.51
N PRO A 411 -0.55 20.00 -19.46
CA PRO A 411 0.87 19.69 -19.58
C PRO A 411 1.07 18.22 -20.00
N GLU A 412 2.10 17.97 -20.82
CA GLU A 412 2.44 16.63 -21.35
C GLU A 412 2.79 15.60 -20.27
#